data_AF-A0A2J0LTM7-F1
#
_entry.id   AF-A0A2J0LTM7-F1
#
_cell.length_a   1.000
_cell.length_b   1.000
_cell.length_c   1.000
_cell.angle_alpha   90.00
_cell.angle_beta   90.00
_cell.angle_gamma   90.00
#
_symmetry.space_group_name_H-M   'P 1'
#
loop_
_entity.id
_entity.type
_entity.pdbx_description
1 polymer ?
#
loop_
_entity_poly.entity_id
_entity_poly.type
_entity_poly.pdbx_seq_one_letter_code
_entity_poly.pdbx_strand_id
1 'polypeptide(L)'
;MKKVFVFLVVLSIAAVSFADNCPIAKFYKVDSGIYRGAAPGEKGMQHLKDKGIKAIIDLRTGKASVLKEKRLAEKLAIRYINIPLNPIYGLPEQKQVEMFLKITKDPKNRPVFIHCHNGVHRTGRMVAVYLKDALE
;
A
#
# COMPACT_ATOMS: atom_id res chain seq x y z
N MET A 1 31.74 -23.55 -53.40
CA MET A 1 32.25 -23.23 -52.05
C MET A 1 32.36 -21.72 -51.87
N LYS A 2 31.34 -21.05 -51.31
CA LYS A 2 31.45 -19.65 -50.85
C LYS A 2 30.69 -19.55 -49.52
N LYS A 3 31.44 -19.29 -48.45
CA LYS A 3 30.95 -19.32 -47.07
C LYS A 3 30.07 -18.09 -46.81
N VAL A 4 28.89 -18.35 -46.27
CA VAL A 4 27.94 -17.38 -45.74
C VAL A 4 28.49 -16.82 -44.42
N PHE A 5 28.48 -15.50 -44.24
CA PHE A 5 28.71 -14.85 -42.95
C PHE A 5 27.45 -14.08 -42.56
N VAL A 6 26.61 -14.69 -41.72
CA VAL A 6 25.50 -14.00 -41.05
C VAL A 6 26.05 -13.49 -39.73
N PHE A 7 26.23 -12.17 -39.62
CA PHE A 7 26.50 -11.51 -38.35
C PHE A 7 25.19 -11.41 -37.57
N LEU A 8 25.03 -12.31 -36.59
CA LEU A 8 23.90 -12.32 -35.67
C LEU A 8 24.23 -11.32 -34.55
N VAL A 9 23.72 -10.09 -34.67
CA VAL A 9 23.84 -9.07 -33.62
C VAL A 9 22.85 -9.43 -32.50
N VAL A 10 23.34 -10.11 -31.46
CA VAL A 10 22.58 -10.35 -30.24
C VAL A 10 22.61 -9.06 -29.42
N LEU A 11 21.58 -8.23 -29.55
CA LEU A 11 21.39 -7.05 -28.70
C LEU A 11 20.92 -7.53 -27.31
N SER A 12 21.87 -7.82 -26.43
CA SER A 12 21.58 -8.19 -25.04
C SER A 12 21.07 -6.95 -24.30
N ILE A 13 19.74 -6.82 -24.17
CA ILE A 13 19.14 -5.81 -23.31
C ILE A 13 19.44 -6.24 -21.87
N ALA A 14 20.47 -5.63 -21.26
CA ALA A 14 20.65 -5.71 -19.83
C ALA A 14 19.40 -5.12 -19.18
N ALA A 15 18.66 -5.95 -18.44
CA ALA A 15 17.57 -5.47 -17.61
C ALA A 15 18.18 -4.55 -16.53
N VAL A 16 18.12 -3.24 -16.78
CA VAL A 16 18.43 -2.25 -15.75
C VAL A 16 17.31 -2.34 -14.73
N SER A 17 17.53 -3.10 -13.66
CA SER A 17 16.71 -3.02 -12.46
C SER A 17 16.88 -1.61 -11.89
N PHE A 18 15.96 -0.71 -12.24
CA PHE A 18 15.74 0.48 -11.45
C PHE A 18 15.26 -0.02 -10.08
N ALA A 19 16.08 0.19 -9.05
CA ALA A 19 15.57 0.12 -7.69
C ALA A 19 14.38 1.09 -7.65
N ASP A 20 13.17 0.56 -7.44
CA ASP A 20 12.00 1.38 -7.19
C ASP A 20 12.30 2.22 -5.95
N ASN A 21 12.71 3.47 -6.15
CA ASN A 21 12.83 4.46 -5.08
C ASN A 21 11.40 4.83 -4.64
N CYS A 22 10.74 3.88 -3.98
CA CYS A 22 9.41 4.08 -3.44
C CYS A 22 9.52 5.17 -2.37
N PRO A 23 8.82 6.31 -2.52
CA PRO A 23 8.87 7.39 -1.54
C PRO A 23 8.18 7.05 -0.21
N ILE A 24 7.59 5.86 -0.11
CA ILE A 24 6.90 5.36 1.08
C ILE A 24 7.81 4.37 1.78
N ALA A 25 8.21 4.69 3.00
CA ALA A 25 9.01 3.76 3.80
C ALA A 25 8.22 2.48 4.10
N LYS A 26 8.91 1.33 4.05
CA LYS A 26 8.35 -0.01 4.34
C LYS A 26 7.12 -0.34 3.47
N PHE A 27 7.16 0.12 2.22
CA PHE A 27 6.12 -0.19 1.23
C PHE A 27 6.26 -1.63 0.75
N TYR A 28 5.27 -2.45 1.05
CA TYR A 28 5.26 -3.86 0.67
C TYR A 28 3.89 -4.28 0.13
N LYS A 29 3.90 -5.17 -0.86
CA LYS A 29 2.70 -5.92 -1.26
C LYS A 29 2.49 -7.06 -0.26
N VAL A 30 1.31 -7.13 0.33
CA VAL A 30 0.93 -8.20 1.27
C VAL A 30 0.26 -9.35 0.52
N ASP A 31 -0.64 -9.02 -0.39
CA ASP A 31 -1.43 -9.97 -1.17
C ASP A 31 -1.89 -9.28 -2.48
N SER A 32 -2.59 -10.00 -3.37
CA SER A 32 -3.22 -9.47 -4.56
C SER A 32 -4.19 -8.33 -4.21
N GLY A 33 -3.78 -7.10 -4.53
CA GLY A 33 -4.55 -5.89 -4.26
C GLY A 33 -4.44 -5.36 -2.83
N ILE A 34 -3.56 -5.90 -1.98
CA ILE A 34 -3.31 -5.40 -0.62
C ILE A 34 -1.86 -4.92 -0.49
N TYR A 35 -1.70 -3.65 -0.10
CA TYR A 35 -0.41 -3.01 0.13
C TYR A 35 -0.34 -2.44 1.54
N ARG A 36 0.87 -2.35 2.08
CA ARG A 36 1.14 -1.76 3.41
C ARG A 36 2.33 -0.81 3.38
N GLY A 37 2.39 0.11 4.34
CA GLY A 37 3.57 0.97 4.52
C GLY A 37 3.48 1.99 5.64
N ALA A 38 4.46 2.88 5.69
CA ALA A 38 4.44 4.09 6.52
C ALA A 38 3.49 5.15 5.93
N ALA A 39 3.28 6.24 6.68
CA ALA A 39 2.51 7.37 6.17
C ALA A 39 3.15 7.92 4.88
N PRO A 40 2.39 8.09 3.79
CA PRO A 40 2.96 8.28 2.46
C PRO A 40 3.53 9.69 2.21
N GLY A 41 3.05 10.71 2.92
CA GLY A 41 3.38 12.10 2.59
C GLY A 41 2.94 12.47 1.17
N GLU A 42 3.37 13.63 0.65
CA GLU A 42 2.87 14.13 -0.64
C GLU A 42 3.37 13.32 -1.84
N LYS A 43 4.68 13.02 -1.87
CA LYS A 43 5.28 12.19 -2.92
C LYS A 43 4.74 10.75 -2.91
N GLY A 44 4.54 10.19 -1.71
CA GLY A 44 3.94 8.86 -1.58
C GLY A 44 2.49 8.83 -2.03
N MET A 45 1.69 9.86 -1.75
CA MET A 45 0.32 9.93 -2.23
C MET A 45 0.25 9.94 -3.76
N GLN A 46 1.15 10.66 -4.43
CA GLN A 46 1.27 10.60 -5.88
C GLN A 46 1.66 9.19 -6.36
N HIS A 47 2.63 8.56 -5.71
CA HIS A 47 3.03 7.19 -6.02
C HIS A 47 1.87 6.19 -5.86
N LEU A 48 1.01 6.34 -4.84
CA LEU A 48 -0.18 5.50 -4.66
C LEU A 48 -1.18 5.71 -5.81
N LYS A 49 -1.39 6.95 -6.26
CA LYS A 49 -2.23 7.24 -7.43
C LYS A 49 -1.69 6.58 -8.69
N ASP A 50 -0.39 6.74 -8.96
CA ASP A 50 0.25 6.19 -10.17
C ASP A 50 0.21 4.66 -10.18
N LYS A 51 0.24 4.04 -9.00
CA LYS A 51 0.07 2.59 -8.82
C LYS A 51 -1.39 2.12 -8.94
N GLY A 52 -2.35 3.02 -9.09
CA GLY A 52 -3.78 2.69 -9.18
C GLY A 52 -4.41 2.25 -7.86
N ILE A 53 -3.86 2.68 -6.72
CA ILE A 53 -4.49 2.45 -5.41
C ILE A 53 -5.86 3.15 -5.38
N LYS A 54 -6.91 2.40 -5.08
CA LYS A 54 -8.28 2.90 -5.02
C LYS A 54 -8.67 3.40 -3.64
N ALA A 55 -8.10 2.82 -2.59
CA ALA A 55 -8.41 3.17 -1.21
C ALA A 55 -7.18 3.20 -0.29
N ILE A 56 -7.22 4.08 0.70
CA ILE A 56 -6.25 4.18 1.79
C ILE A 56 -6.96 3.93 3.12
N ILE A 57 -6.36 3.10 3.96
CA ILE A 57 -6.74 2.88 5.35
C ILE A 57 -5.66 3.48 6.26
N ASP A 58 -5.96 4.64 6.85
CA ASP A 58 -5.12 5.28 7.86
C ASP A 58 -5.49 4.78 9.27
N LEU A 59 -4.55 4.13 9.94
CA LEU A 59 -4.71 3.61 11.29
C LEU A 59 -4.32 4.61 12.40
N ARG A 60 -3.97 5.85 12.06
CA ARG A 60 -3.54 6.89 13.01
C ARG A 60 -4.71 7.57 13.72
N THR A 61 -4.41 8.11 14.89
CA THR A 61 -5.32 8.89 15.75
C THR A 61 -5.13 10.42 15.63
N GLY A 62 -4.05 10.87 14.97
CA GLY A 62 -3.70 12.30 14.89
C GLY A 62 -4.64 13.10 13.98
N LYS A 63 -5.52 13.92 14.57
CA LYS A 63 -6.56 14.67 13.83
C LYS A 63 -6.01 15.53 12.69
N ALA A 64 -4.95 16.31 12.94
CA ALA A 64 -4.38 17.20 11.92
C ALA A 64 -3.75 16.44 10.76
N SER A 65 -2.96 15.38 11.04
CA SER A 65 -2.35 14.54 10.00
C SER A 65 -3.40 13.79 9.18
N VAL A 66 -4.43 13.25 9.85
CA VAL A 66 -5.55 12.56 9.19
C VAL A 66 -6.30 13.50 8.27
N LEU A 67 -6.59 14.73 8.71
CA LEU A 67 -7.29 15.71 7.89
C LEU A 67 -6.47 16.17 6.68
N LYS A 68 -5.16 16.42 6.86
CA LYS A 68 -4.27 16.78 5.75
C LYS A 68 -4.23 15.69 4.69
N GLU A 69 -4.05 14.44 5.12
CA GLU A 69 -3.94 13.31 4.20
C GLU A 69 -5.26 12.98 3.50
N LYS A 70 -6.39 13.06 4.23
CA LYS A 70 -7.73 12.93 3.65
C LYS A 70 -7.95 13.89 2.49
N ARG A 71 -7.65 15.18 2.68
CA ARG A 71 -7.79 16.19 1.63
C ARG A 71 -6.93 15.89 0.40
N LEU A 72 -5.73 15.34 0.60
CA LEU A 72 -4.86 14.97 -0.51
C LEU A 72 -5.37 13.73 -1.24
N ALA A 73 -5.88 12.73 -0.52
CA ALA A 73 -6.49 11.54 -1.11
C ALA A 73 -7.71 11.90 -1.98
N GLU A 74 -8.58 12.78 -1.49
CA GLU A 74 -9.75 13.26 -2.22
C GLU A 74 -9.37 13.97 -3.53
N LYS A 75 -8.34 14.84 -3.50
CA LYS A 75 -7.80 15.48 -4.72
C LYS A 75 -7.26 14.50 -5.75
N LEU A 76 -6.79 13.34 -5.30
CA LEU A 76 -6.25 12.28 -6.15
C LEU A 76 -7.29 11.24 -6.54
N ALA A 77 -8.56 11.45 -6.19
CA ALA A 77 -9.66 10.49 -6.37
C ALA A 77 -9.41 9.13 -5.71
N ILE A 78 -8.64 9.11 -4.62
CA ILE A 78 -8.40 7.94 -3.79
C ILE A 78 -9.36 7.97 -2.60
N ARG A 79 -10.10 6.89 -2.38
CA ARG A 79 -11.00 6.78 -1.23
C ARG A 79 -10.19 6.75 0.06
N TYR A 80 -10.49 7.64 0.99
CA TYR A 80 -9.80 7.70 2.28
C TYR A 80 -10.67 7.17 3.41
N ILE A 81 -10.17 6.18 4.16
CA ILE A 81 -10.83 5.66 5.35
C ILE A 81 -9.88 5.76 6.55
N ASN A 82 -10.36 6.32 7.66
CA ASN A 82 -9.63 6.33 8.92
C ASN A 82 -10.24 5.33 9.90
N ILE A 83 -9.42 4.39 10.39
CA ILE A 83 -9.77 3.45 11.47
C ILE A 83 -8.78 3.71 12.61
N PRO A 84 -9.06 4.66 13.52
CA PRO A 84 -8.07 5.13 14.47
C PRO A 84 -7.75 4.03 15.51
N LEU A 85 -6.52 3.54 15.51
CA LEU A 85 -6.05 2.55 16.49
C LEU A 85 -5.13 3.19 17.53
N ASN A 86 -5.27 2.74 18.78
CA ASN A 86 -4.39 3.17 19.86
C ASN A 86 -2.91 2.93 19.48
N PRO A 87 -2.05 3.97 19.57
CA PRO A 87 -0.67 3.90 19.12
C PRO A 87 0.25 3.04 20.00
N ILE A 88 -0.07 2.84 21.28
CA ILE A 88 0.88 2.31 22.28
C ILE A 88 0.41 0.96 22.85
N TYR A 89 -0.83 0.88 23.36
CA TYR A 89 -1.34 -0.31 24.04
C TYR A 89 -2.70 -0.74 23.52
N GLY A 90 -3.00 -2.04 23.63
CA GLY A 90 -4.30 -2.62 23.32
C GLY A 90 -4.39 -3.28 21.94
N LEU A 91 -5.23 -4.31 21.89
CA LEU A 91 -5.71 -4.92 20.66
C LEU A 91 -6.70 -3.97 19.98
N PRO A 92 -6.84 -4.02 18.64
CA PRO A 92 -7.95 -3.35 17.98
C PRO A 92 -9.29 -3.86 18.56
N GLU A 93 -10.26 -2.97 18.70
CA GLU A 93 -11.61 -3.36 19.10
C GLU A 93 -12.24 -4.23 18.02
N GLN A 94 -13.13 -5.15 18.42
CA GLN A 94 -13.78 -6.08 17.50
C GLN A 94 -14.45 -5.36 16.31
N LYS A 95 -15.17 -4.27 16.57
CA LYS A 95 -15.78 -3.43 15.52
C LYS A 95 -14.77 -2.85 14.52
N GLN A 96 -13.54 -2.55 14.97
CA GLN A 96 -12.49 -2.00 14.11
C GLN A 96 -11.92 -3.10 13.21
N VAL A 97 -11.77 -4.31 13.75
CA VAL A 97 -11.39 -5.50 12.98
C VAL A 97 -12.43 -5.81 11.91
N GLU A 98 -13.71 -5.88 12.28
CA GLU A 98 -14.80 -6.16 11.34
C GLU A 98 -14.90 -5.10 10.24
N MET A 99 -14.83 -3.82 10.61
CA MET A 99 -14.82 -2.71 9.65
C MET A 99 -13.64 -2.82 8.69
N PHE A 100 -12.44 -3.08 9.22
CA PHE A 100 -11.23 -3.24 8.42
C PHE A 100 -11.36 -4.39 7.43
N LEU A 101 -11.76 -5.58 7.90
CA LEU A 101 -11.91 -6.76 7.05
C LEU A 101 -12.96 -6.53 5.95
N LYS A 102 -14.10 -5.93 6.30
CA LYS A 102 -15.15 -5.55 5.34
C LYS A 102 -14.60 -4.65 4.23
N ILE A 103 -13.82 -3.62 4.59
CA ILE A 103 -13.22 -2.70 3.61
C ILE A 103 -12.21 -3.42 2.73
N THR A 104 -11.35 -4.26 3.31
CA THR A 104 -10.32 -4.98 2.56
C THR A 104 -10.90 -6.07 1.65
N LYS A 105 -12.06 -6.65 1.97
CA LYS A 105 -12.73 -7.66 1.12
C LYS A 105 -13.49 -7.04 -0.04
N ASP A 106 -13.95 -5.79 0.08
CA ASP A 106 -14.69 -5.10 -0.97
C ASP A 106 -13.80 -4.80 -2.20
N PRO A 107 -14.08 -5.39 -3.38
CA PRO A 107 -13.29 -5.20 -4.60
C PRO A 107 -13.22 -3.74 -5.07
N LYS A 108 -14.19 -2.90 -4.70
CA LYS A 108 -14.18 -1.46 -5.03
C LYS A 108 -13.01 -0.73 -4.37
N ASN A 109 -12.50 -1.27 -3.25
CA ASN A 109 -11.38 -0.68 -2.53
C ASN A 109 -10.03 -1.25 -2.97
N ARG A 110 -9.99 -2.32 -3.78
CA ARG A 110 -8.73 -2.95 -4.22
C ARG A 110 -8.24 -2.40 -5.56
N PRO A 111 -6.95 -2.02 -5.71
CA PRO A 111 -5.89 -2.11 -4.70
C PRO A 111 -6.04 -1.15 -3.51
N VAL A 112 -5.85 -1.66 -2.28
CA VAL A 112 -5.92 -0.88 -1.03
C VAL A 112 -4.55 -0.74 -0.40
N PHE A 113 -4.26 0.42 0.18
CA PHE A 113 -3.04 0.70 0.94
C PHE A 113 -3.33 0.92 2.42
N ILE A 114 -2.64 0.19 3.29
CA ILE A 114 -2.84 0.21 4.74
C ILE A 114 -1.61 0.80 5.42
N HIS A 115 -1.78 1.83 6.24
CA HIS A 115 -0.64 2.43 6.93
C HIS A 115 -0.94 2.91 8.34
N CYS A 116 0.13 3.24 9.04
CA CYS A 116 0.09 4.02 10.27
C CYS A 116 1.17 5.10 10.17
N HIS A 117 1.85 5.44 11.27
CA HIS A 117 2.98 6.37 11.21
C HIS A 117 4.19 5.71 10.53
N ASN A 118 4.76 4.67 11.15
CA ASN A 118 5.98 4.01 10.68
C ASN A 118 5.73 2.73 9.86
N GLY A 119 4.49 2.33 9.64
CA GLY A 119 4.16 1.09 8.95
C GLY A 119 4.53 -0.20 9.69
N VAL A 120 4.80 -0.13 11.00
CA VAL A 120 5.25 -1.28 11.80
C VAL A 120 4.14 -1.79 12.72
N HIS A 121 3.79 -1.06 13.78
CA HIS A 121 2.94 -1.58 14.87
C HIS A 121 1.49 -1.80 14.45
N ARG A 122 0.71 -0.72 14.29
CA ARG A 122 -0.71 -0.77 13.93
C ARG A 122 -0.93 -1.46 12.59
N THR A 123 -0.12 -1.10 11.59
CA THR A 123 -0.14 -1.74 10.27
C THR A 123 0.15 -3.24 10.38
N GLY A 124 1.18 -3.64 11.14
CA GLY A 124 1.51 -5.04 11.35
C GLY A 124 0.37 -5.82 11.98
N ARG A 125 -0.24 -5.28 13.04
CA ARG A 125 -1.40 -5.90 13.71
C ARG A 125 -2.57 -6.13 12.75
N MET A 126 -2.98 -5.11 11.99
CA MET A 126 -4.13 -5.26 11.07
C MET A 126 -3.79 -6.12 9.85
N VAL A 127 -2.54 -6.11 9.38
CA VAL A 127 -2.09 -7.03 8.32
C VAL A 127 -2.10 -8.48 8.81
N ALA A 128 -1.70 -8.75 10.06
CA ALA A 128 -1.79 -10.08 10.63
C ALA A 128 -3.25 -10.56 10.73
N VAL A 129 -4.17 -9.68 11.14
CA VAL A 129 -5.62 -9.94 11.13
C VAL A 129 -6.12 -10.27 9.72
N TYR A 130 -5.74 -9.48 8.71
CA TYR A 130 -6.07 -9.76 7.31
C TYR A 130 -5.56 -11.15 6.88
N LEU A 131 -4.29 -11.45 7.13
CA LEU A 131 -3.66 -12.70 6.68
C LEU A 131 -4.31 -13.92 7.35
N LYS A 132 -4.64 -13.83 8.65
CA LYS A 132 -5.38 -14.89 9.34
C LYS A 132 -6.74 -15.14 8.66
N ASP A 133 -7.51 -14.09 8.43
CA ASP A 133 -8.85 -14.16 7.82
C ASP A 133 -8.82 -14.59 6.34
N ALA A 134 -7.72 -14.34 5.61
CA ALA A 134 -7.56 -14.78 4.23
C ALA A 134 -7.15 -16.26 4.09
N LEU A 135 -6.72 -16.89 5.18
CA LEU A 135 -6.34 -18.32 5.22
C LEU A 135 -7.47 -19.22 5.73
N GLU A 136 -8.52 -18.64 6.31
CA GLU A 136 -9.74 -19.32 6.78
C GLU A 136 -10.80 -19.33 5.68
#